data_AF-A0A3V3R6H8-F1
#
_entry.id   AF-A0A3V3R6H8-F1
#
_cell.length_a   1.000
_cell.length_b   1.000
_cell.length_c   1.000
_cell.angle_alpha   90.00
_cell.angle_beta   90.00
_cell.angle_gamma   90.00
#
_symmetry.space_group_name_H-M   'P 1'
#
loop_
_entity.id
_entity.type
_entity.pdbx_description
1 polymer ?
#
loop_
_entity_poly.entity_id
_entity_poly.type
_entity_poly.pdbx_seq_one_letter_code
_entity_poly.pdbx_strand_id
1 'polypeptide(L)'
;MNSNFFSLSKITDQHIVQKILDAWFSKRIQLFLYFGGNGKKCRLSRCISPSLHIGGEQLISNGDEFYLSEDSKAHSILKFIPDLPLKSHLKITKGFKISRSIQGEYFNYEYAGTALGYWVVVPTKLAAFNNGNYILTDKESFSLKADSSGAVYVYSVYDEDYLIFDGDNGINNDDLYIDVNVLKSVFPSFNPDDKFNGVTVEKKSKEAVFETKKENFAVCLLMHETVVRNNGVPVVSKFKVDYDEMWKANISESTLLEWFEKPAAFTDRRQRIKGEKIKGLYLFMTMFSQKYGSGSKSKTAIIADELNKLAASDDFQFPVAFTTSDVRKWLKKPKN
;
A
#
# COMPACT_ATOMS: atom_id res chain seq x y z
N MET A 1 -2.44 22.01 -20.82
CA MET A 1 -1.90 20.65 -20.62
C MET A 1 -3.02 19.66 -20.91
N ASN A 2 -2.94 18.90 -22.00
CA ASN A 2 -3.83 17.76 -22.23
C ASN A 2 -3.36 16.63 -21.30
N SER A 3 -3.95 16.50 -20.12
CA SER A 3 -3.47 15.52 -19.15
C SER A 3 -4.08 14.14 -19.42
N ASN A 4 -3.25 13.16 -19.77
CA ASN A 4 -3.59 11.73 -19.78
C ASN A 4 -3.80 11.17 -18.36
N PHE A 5 -4.19 12.00 -17.38
CA PHE A 5 -4.34 11.65 -15.99
C PHE A 5 -5.80 11.74 -15.58
N PHE A 6 -6.29 10.72 -14.88
CA PHE A 6 -7.67 10.63 -14.38
C PHE A 6 -7.66 10.74 -12.86
N SER A 7 -8.51 11.61 -12.31
CA SER A 7 -8.64 11.76 -10.85
C SER A 7 -9.42 10.59 -10.27
N LEU A 8 -8.92 10.01 -9.18
CA LEU A 8 -9.61 8.93 -8.47
C LEU A 8 -10.94 9.40 -7.89
N SER A 9 -11.08 10.68 -7.54
CA SER A 9 -12.35 11.29 -7.08
C SER A 9 -13.50 11.18 -8.08
N LYS A 10 -13.20 10.99 -9.37
CA LYS A 10 -14.20 10.82 -10.43
C LYS A 10 -14.67 9.38 -10.59
N ILE A 11 -14.07 8.42 -9.87
CA ILE A 11 -14.48 7.00 -9.90
C ILE A 11 -15.51 6.78 -8.79
N THR A 12 -16.77 6.58 -9.18
CA THR A 12 -17.87 6.36 -8.22
C THR A 12 -17.87 4.94 -7.63
N ASP A 13 -17.36 3.96 -8.37
CA ASP A 13 -17.25 2.58 -7.90
C ASP A 13 -16.06 2.41 -6.94
N GLN A 14 -16.36 2.30 -5.65
CA GLN A 14 -15.37 2.12 -4.58
C GLN A 14 -14.56 0.83 -4.71
N HIS A 15 -15.12 -0.23 -5.32
CA HIS A 15 -14.39 -1.48 -5.52
C HIS A 15 -13.31 -1.32 -6.62
N ILE A 16 -13.55 -0.48 -7.63
CA ILE A 16 -12.52 -0.09 -8.61
C ILE A 16 -11.42 0.72 -7.93
N VAL A 17 -11.79 1.76 -7.15
CA VAL A 17 -10.83 2.57 -6.39
C VAL A 17 -9.96 1.69 -5.49
N GLN A 18 -10.58 0.77 -4.76
CA GLN A 18 -9.90 -0.15 -3.86
C GLN A 18 -8.88 -1.03 -4.58
N LYS A 19 -9.23 -1.58 -5.76
CA LYS A 19 -8.29 -2.36 -6.59
C LYS A 19 -7.13 -1.53 -7.13
N ILE A 20 -7.37 -0.26 -7.51
CA ILE A 20 -6.31 0.69 -7.90
C ILE A 20 -5.35 0.89 -6.72
N LEU A 21 -5.89 1.19 -5.54
CA LEU A 21 -5.09 1.38 -4.33
C LEU A 21 -4.29 0.11 -3.98
N ASP A 22 -4.87 -1.08 -4.11
CA ASP A 22 -4.18 -2.35 -3.86
C ASP A 22 -3.00 -2.59 -4.81
N ALA A 23 -3.17 -2.26 -6.10
CA ALA A 23 -2.10 -2.31 -7.09
C ALA A 23 -1.00 -1.28 -6.78
N TRP A 24 -1.39 -0.08 -6.35
CA TRP A 24 -0.46 1.00 -5.95
C TRP A 24 0.35 0.63 -4.70
N PHE A 25 -0.29 0.14 -3.63
CA PHE A 25 0.39 -0.35 -2.43
C PHE A 25 1.31 -1.54 -2.70
N SER A 26 0.98 -2.36 -3.71
CA SER A 26 1.83 -3.44 -4.20
C SER A 26 2.94 -2.98 -5.16
N LYS A 27 3.09 -1.67 -5.38
CA LYS A 27 4.05 -1.05 -6.30
C LYS A 27 3.95 -1.54 -7.74
N ARG A 28 2.77 -2.02 -8.16
CA ARG A 28 2.51 -2.48 -9.54
C ARG A 28 2.13 -1.33 -10.48
N ILE A 29 1.58 -0.25 -9.92
CA ILE A 29 1.23 0.97 -10.63
C ILE A 29 1.72 2.19 -9.86
N GLN A 30 1.79 3.32 -10.55
CA GLN A 30 2.08 4.63 -9.97
C GLN A 30 0.80 5.46 -9.89
N LEU A 31 0.67 6.21 -8.80
CA LEU A 31 -0.33 7.26 -8.64
C LEU A 31 0.38 8.61 -8.49
N PHE A 32 -0.34 9.67 -8.78
CA PHE A 32 0.20 11.02 -8.90
C PHE A 32 -0.59 12.02 -8.05
N LEU A 33 0.07 13.05 -7.56
CA LEU A 33 -0.55 14.28 -7.07
C LEU A 33 -0.48 15.33 -8.15
N TYR A 34 -1.54 16.12 -8.29
CA TYR A 34 -1.56 17.26 -9.18
C TYR A 34 -1.39 18.57 -8.41
N PHE A 35 -0.31 19.29 -8.68
CA PHE A 35 -0.11 20.67 -8.21
C PHE A 35 -0.47 21.64 -9.35
N GLY A 36 -1.65 22.26 -9.23
CA GLY A 36 -2.23 23.13 -10.26
C GLY A 36 -1.53 24.47 -10.44
N GLY A 37 -2.25 25.47 -11.00
CA GLY A 37 -1.67 26.76 -11.40
C GLY A 37 -1.01 27.58 -10.29
N ASN A 38 -1.41 27.37 -9.02
CA ASN A 38 -0.77 28.02 -7.86
C ASN A 38 0.43 27.23 -7.32
N GLY A 39 0.69 26.03 -7.87
CA GLY A 39 1.73 25.10 -7.45
C GLY A 39 1.66 24.71 -5.98
N LYS A 40 2.71 24.03 -5.50
CA LYS A 40 2.94 23.73 -4.09
C LYS A 40 4.33 24.17 -3.70
N LYS A 41 4.44 25.04 -2.68
CA LYS A 41 5.73 25.43 -2.11
C LYS A 41 6.34 24.25 -1.36
N CYS A 42 7.60 23.97 -1.67
CA CYS A 42 8.39 22.89 -1.07
C CYS A 42 9.86 23.08 -1.44
N ARG A 43 10.70 22.15 -0.99
CA ARG A 43 12.08 22.01 -1.45
C ARG A 43 12.21 20.82 -2.40
N LEU A 44 13.08 20.93 -3.39
CA LEU A 44 13.48 19.84 -4.25
C LEU A 44 14.84 19.34 -3.79
N SER A 45 14.96 18.04 -3.55
CA SER A 45 16.22 17.34 -3.37
C SER A 45 16.54 16.59 -4.66
N ARG A 46 17.61 17.00 -5.34
CA ARG A 46 17.98 16.55 -6.68
C ARG A 46 19.36 15.94 -6.71
N CYS A 47 19.47 14.79 -7.35
CA CYS A 47 20.72 14.08 -7.54
C CYS A 47 21.39 14.52 -8.86
N ILE A 48 22.57 15.15 -8.78
CA ILE A 48 23.30 15.73 -9.92
C ILE A 48 24.64 15.01 -10.13
N SER A 49 24.96 14.69 -11.39
CA SER A 49 26.25 14.09 -11.75
C SER A 49 27.41 15.10 -11.61
N PRO A 50 28.66 14.63 -11.46
CA PRO A 50 29.82 15.54 -11.39
C PRO A 50 29.96 16.46 -12.61
N SER A 51 29.59 15.99 -13.81
CA SER A 51 29.62 16.81 -15.03
C SER A 51 28.62 17.96 -15.00
N LEU A 52 27.42 17.71 -14.50
CA LEU A 52 26.37 18.73 -14.38
C LEU A 52 26.63 19.69 -13.22
N HIS A 53 27.38 19.27 -12.19
CA HIS A 53 27.74 20.10 -11.05
C HIS A 53 28.56 21.35 -11.45
N ILE A 54 29.46 21.24 -12.43
CA ILE A 54 30.39 22.31 -12.86
C ILE A 54 29.68 23.63 -13.21
N GLY A 55 28.43 23.57 -13.70
CA GLY A 55 27.60 24.73 -14.01
C GLY A 55 26.19 24.67 -13.40
N GLY A 56 25.94 23.74 -12.48
CA GLY A 56 24.58 23.38 -12.06
C GLY A 56 23.79 24.54 -11.45
N GLU A 57 24.43 25.38 -10.63
CA GLU A 57 23.78 26.55 -10.00
C GLU A 57 23.31 27.58 -11.04
N GLN A 58 24.14 27.84 -12.06
CA GLN A 58 23.79 28.76 -13.15
C GLN A 58 22.67 28.21 -14.02
N LEU A 59 22.71 26.92 -14.37
CA LEU A 59 21.64 26.27 -15.13
C LEU A 59 20.29 26.36 -14.43
N ILE A 60 20.26 26.10 -13.12
CA ILE A 60 19.02 26.24 -12.31
C ILE A 60 18.56 27.69 -12.29
N SER A 61 19.48 28.63 -12.06
CA SER A 61 19.14 30.06 -11.94
C SER A 61 18.66 30.68 -13.25
N ASN A 62 19.18 30.21 -14.39
CA ASN A 62 18.86 30.71 -15.73
C ASN A 62 17.58 30.09 -16.30
N GLY A 63 17.07 29.01 -15.72
CA GLY A 63 15.88 28.31 -16.20
C GLY A 63 16.13 27.25 -17.27
N ASP A 64 17.40 26.99 -17.61
CA ASP A 64 17.82 25.98 -18.59
C ASP A 64 17.84 24.56 -17.99
N GLU A 65 17.31 24.41 -16.79
CA GLU A 65 17.36 23.18 -16.02
C GLU A 65 16.23 22.19 -16.38
N PHE A 66 16.47 20.90 -16.15
CA PHE A 66 15.61 19.79 -16.56
C PHE A 66 14.13 19.90 -16.12
N TYR A 67 13.83 20.54 -14.99
CA TYR A 67 12.47 20.72 -14.48
C TYR A 67 11.82 22.03 -14.92
N LEU A 68 12.51 22.84 -15.73
CA LEU A 68 12.03 24.11 -16.28
C LEU A 68 12.00 24.10 -17.82
N SER A 69 13.04 23.55 -18.43
CA SER A 69 13.25 23.51 -19.88
C SER A 69 12.05 22.89 -20.60
N GLU A 70 11.58 23.55 -21.67
CA GLU A 70 10.52 23.07 -22.56
C GLU A 70 10.91 21.79 -23.31
N ASP A 71 12.21 21.62 -23.56
CA ASP A 71 12.76 20.46 -24.26
C ASP A 71 12.88 19.22 -23.36
N SER A 72 12.64 19.37 -22.06
CA SER A 72 12.71 18.27 -21.11
C SER A 72 11.53 17.30 -21.27
N LYS A 73 11.83 16.00 -21.20
CA LYS A 73 10.80 14.95 -21.15
C LYS A 73 9.87 15.09 -19.94
N ALA A 74 10.31 15.75 -18.87
CA ALA A 74 9.47 16.01 -17.70
C ALA A 74 8.47 17.14 -17.92
N HIS A 75 8.73 18.06 -18.85
CA HIS A 75 8.02 19.34 -18.98
C HIS A 75 6.50 19.20 -19.17
N SER A 76 6.07 18.15 -19.88
CA SER A 76 4.65 17.87 -20.13
C SER A 76 3.93 17.25 -18.94
N ILE A 77 4.68 16.77 -17.94
CA ILE A 77 4.17 16.04 -16.77
C ILE A 77 4.28 16.93 -15.53
N LEU A 78 5.47 17.46 -15.24
CA LEU A 78 5.78 18.21 -14.03
C LEU A 78 6.79 19.33 -14.29
N LYS A 79 6.80 20.31 -13.39
CA LYS A 79 7.79 21.39 -13.37
C LYS A 79 8.16 21.74 -11.94
N PHE A 80 9.37 22.24 -11.73
CA PHE A 80 9.79 22.81 -10.46
C PHE A 80 10.40 24.19 -10.70
N ILE A 81 9.78 25.23 -10.16
CA ILE A 81 10.23 26.61 -10.30
C ILE A 81 11.02 27.00 -9.04
N PRO A 82 12.36 27.13 -9.11
CA PRO A 82 13.19 27.50 -7.96
C PRO A 82 12.85 28.91 -7.50
N ASP A 83 12.91 29.14 -6.19
CA ASP A 83 12.89 30.49 -5.65
C ASP A 83 14.22 31.19 -5.95
N LEU A 84 14.19 32.44 -6.38
CA LEU A 84 15.38 33.22 -6.69
C LEU A 84 15.55 34.38 -5.69
N PRO A 85 16.79 34.70 -5.27
CA PRO A 85 18.07 34.12 -5.70
C PRO A 85 18.38 32.76 -5.05
N LEU A 86 18.85 31.80 -5.87
CA LEU A 86 19.09 30.40 -5.49
C LEU A 86 20.10 30.24 -4.33
N LYS A 87 21.19 31.01 -4.35
CA LYS A 87 22.29 30.94 -3.37
C LYS A 87 21.85 31.06 -1.91
N SER A 88 20.73 31.72 -1.64
CA SER A 88 20.23 31.96 -0.28
C SER A 88 19.67 30.70 0.41
N HIS A 89 19.28 29.68 -0.36
CA HIS A 89 18.62 28.47 0.14
C HIS A 89 19.15 27.17 -0.50
N LEU A 90 20.12 27.28 -1.41
CA LEU A 90 20.79 26.12 -1.99
C LEU A 90 21.76 25.47 -1.02
N LYS A 91 21.54 24.18 -0.76
CA LYS A 91 22.45 23.30 -0.04
C LYS A 91 22.98 22.23 -0.99
N ILE A 92 24.30 22.11 -1.07
CA ILE A 92 24.97 21.09 -1.88
C ILE A 92 25.69 20.12 -0.94
N THR A 93 25.42 18.83 -1.07
CA THR A 93 26.18 17.77 -0.38
C THR A 93 26.77 16.81 -1.38
N LYS A 94 28.04 16.45 -1.20
CA LYS A 94 28.71 15.44 -2.01
C LYS A 94 28.48 14.06 -1.40
N GLY A 95 28.19 13.07 -2.24
CA GLY A 95 27.96 11.70 -1.81
C GLY A 95 28.47 10.68 -2.81
N PHE A 96 28.32 9.41 -2.45
CA PHE A 96 28.61 8.27 -3.32
C PHE A 96 27.41 7.33 -3.32
N LYS A 97 26.99 6.87 -4.50
CA LYS A 97 25.84 5.99 -4.66
C LYS A 97 26.06 5.00 -5.80
N ILE A 98 25.61 3.77 -5.59
CA ILE A 98 25.50 2.74 -6.62
C ILE A 98 24.01 2.45 -6.80
N SER A 99 23.45 2.90 -7.92
CA SER A 99 22.03 2.79 -8.26
C SER A 99 21.84 2.68 -9.77
N ARG A 100 20.59 2.56 -10.23
CA ARG A 100 20.32 2.39 -11.67
C ARG A 100 20.81 3.58 -12.50
N SER A 101 20.69 4.79 -11.98
CA SER A 101 21.02 6.03 -12.68
C SER A 101 22.41 6.59 -12.35
N ILE A 102 22.94 6.27 -11.16
CA ILE A 102 24.20 6.81 -10.64
C ILE A 102 25.11 5.67 -10.22
N GLN A 103 26.32 5.67 -10.80
CA GLN A 103 27.39 4.73 -10.52
C GLN A 103 28.62 5.53 -10.08
N GLY A 104 28.65 5.94 -8.82
CA GLY A 104 29.79 6.64 -8.24
C GLY A 104 29.43 7.91 -7.49
N GLU A 105 30.30 8.92 -7.64
CA GLU A 105 30.15 10.22 -7.00
C GLU A 105 28.94 10.98 -7.55
N TYR A 106 28.22 11.68 -6.67
CA TYR A 106 27.14 12.58 -7.02
C TYR A 106 27.10 13.80 -6.08
N PHE A 107 26.38 14.83 -6.52
CA PHE A 107 26.10 16.02 -5.75
C PHE A 107 24.58 16.12 -5.53
N ASN A 108 24.15 16.13 -4.27
CA ASN A 108 22.75 16.39 -3.93
C ASN A 108 22.55 17.89 -3.82
N TYR A 109 21.64 18.42 -4.62
CA TYR A 109 21.20 19.81 -4.58
C TYR A 109 19.85 19.88 -3.90
N GLU A 110 19.77 20.59 -2.78
CA GLU A 110 18.53 20.84 -2.08
C GLU A 110 18.24 22.33 -2.11
N TYR A 111 17.08 22.73 -2.65
CA TYR A 111 16.71 24.14 -2.79
C TYR A 111 15.19 24.34 -2.78
N ALA A 112 14.75 25.52 -2.35
CA ALA A 112 13.34 25.90 -2.25
C ALA A 112 12.76 26.31 -3.60
N GLY A 113 11.45 26.12 -3.76
CA GLY A 113 10.73 26.51 -4.96
C GLY A 113 9.27 26.08 -4.94
N THR A 114 8.72 25.95 -6.14
CA THR A 114 7.30 25.69 -6.39
C THR A 114 7.15 24.51 -7.34
N ALA A 115 6.57 23.42 -6.86
CA ALA A 115 6.24 22.25 -7.67
C ALA A 115 4.91 22.46 -8.42
N LEU A 116 4.88 22.13 -9.72
CA LEU A 116 3.68 22.16 -10.57
C LEU A 116 3.53 20.84 -11.34
N GLY A 117 2.31 20.55 -11.79
CA GLY A 117 2.00 19.38 -12.59
C GLY A 117 1.81 18.11 -11.77
N TYR A 118 1.99 16.95 -12.42
CA TYR A 118 1.77 15.62 -11.87
C TYR A 118 3.04 15.03 -11.30
N TRP A 119 3.09 14.88 -9.98
CA TRP A 119 4.24 14.30 -9.26
C TRP A 119 3.90 12.91 -8.75
N VAL A 120 4.86 12.00 -8.77
CA VAL A 120 4.61 10.61 -8.41
C VAL A 120 4.55 10.46 -6.89
N VAL A 121 3.52 9.78 -6.38
CA VAL A 121 3.36 9.48 -4.95
C VAL A 121 3.76 8.04 -4.68
N VAL A 122 4.66 7.85 -3.70
CA VAL A 122 5.06 6.52 -3.24
C VAL A 122 4.45 6.22 -1.89
N PRO A 123 3.70 5.11 -1.77
CA PRO A 123 3.20 4.68 -0.50
C PRO A 123 4.30 3.96 0.28
N THR A 124 4.31 4.19 1.58
CA THR A 124 5.10 3.41 2.52
C THR A 124 4.45 2.05 2.76
N LYS A 125 5.16 1.13 3.44
CA LYS A 125 4.61 -0.19 3.79
C LYS A 125 3.34 -0.09 4.66
N LEU A 126 3.21 1.00 5.41
CA LEU A 126 2.09 1.21 6.34
C LEU A 126 1.01 2.14 5.79
N ALA A 127 1.24 2.81 4.65
CA ALA A 127 0.28 3.71 4.02
C ALA A 127 -1.07 3.02 3.72
N ALA A 128 -1.04 1.73 3.38
CA ALA A 128 -2.25 0.94 3.12
C ALA A 128 -3.24 0.91 4.29
N PHE A 129 -2.80 1.14 5.53
CA PHE A 129 -3.64 1.01 6.71
C PHE A 129 -4.30 2.32 7.17
N ASN A 130 -4.06 3.44 6.48
CA ASN A 130 -4.56 4.75 6.90
C ASN A 130 -5.86 5.16 6.21
N ASN A 131 -6.63 4.18 5.71
CA ASN A 131 -7.99 4.33 5.19
C ASN A 131 -8.18 5.50 4.20
N GLY A 132 -7.21 5.70 3.30
CA GLY A 132 -7.31 6.74 2.27
C GLY A 132 -6.96 8.14 2.74
N ASN A 133 -6.51 8.31 3.99
CA ASN A 133 -5.88 9.53 4.47
C ASN A 133 -4.36 9.33 4.43
N TYR A 134 -3.59 10.29 3.97
CA TYR A 134 -2.14 10.18 3.90
C TYR A 134 -1.48 11.47 4.34
N ILE A 135 -0.22 11.38 4.75
CA ILE A 135 0.60 12.52 5.17
C ILE A 135 1.83 12.55 4.28
N LEU A 136 2.08 13.68 3.63
CA LEU A 136 3.30 13.88 2.87
C LEU A 136 4.48 13.99 3.84
N THR A 137 5.48 13.14 3.64
CA THR A 137 6.74 13.16 4.37
C THR A 137 7.91 13.22 3.39
N ASP A 138 9.07 13.66 3.87
CA ASP A 138 10.29 13.60 3.10
C ASP A 138 10.88 12.16 3.06
N LYS A 139 11.68 11.87 2.03
CA LYS A 139 12.23 10.53 1.77
C LYS A 139 13.23 10.07 2.83
N GLU A 140 13.96 11.00 3.46
CA GLU A 140 14.99 10.69 4.46
C GLU A 140 14.35 10.37 5.82
N SER A 141 13.41 11.20 6.27
CA SER A 141 12.50 10.99 7.39
C SER A 141 11.73 9.68 7.24
N PHE A 142 11.30 9.31 6.03
CA PHE A 142 10.66 8.02 5.80
C PHE A 142 11.55 6.84 6.19
N SER A 143 12.84 6.89 5.85
CA SER A 143 13.80 5.82 6.18
C SER A 143 14.01 5.67 7.69
N LEU A 144 13.82 6.76 8.43
CA LEU A 144 13.98 6.84 9.88
C LEU A 144 12.66 6.59 10.65
N LYS A 145 11.50 6.90 10.05
CA LYS A 145 10.16 6.82 10.65
C LYS A 145 9.32 5.68 10.05
N ALA A 146 9.87 4.46 10.12
CA ALA A 146 9.26 3.25 9.57
C ALA A 146 7.83 2.93 10.06
N ASP A 147 7.38 3.58 11.15
CA ASP A 147 6.10 3.33 11.83
C ASP A 147 5.02 4.41 11.64
N SER A 148 5.24 5.39 10.75
CA SER A 148 4.21 6.40 10.47
C SER A 148 3.08 5.84 9.59
N SER A 149 1.92 5.56 10.22
CA SER A 149 0.69 5.18 9.51
C SER A 149 0.33 6.27 8.49
N GLY A 150 0.09 5.87 7.24
CA GLY A 150 -0.36 6.82 6.21
C GLY A 150 0.72 7.71 5.59
N ALA A 151 1.98 7.62 6.01
CA ALA A 151 3.02 8.41 5.38
C ALA A 151 3.20 8.01 3.91
N VAL A 152 3.41 9.01 3.05
CA VAL A 152 3.75 8.89 1.64
C VAL A 152 4.79 9.95 1.29
N TYR A 153 5.64 9.69 0.30
CA TYR A 153 6.58 10.70 -0.20
C TYR A 153 6.37 10.94 -1.69
N VAL A 154 6.81 12.10 -2.16
CA VAL A 154 6.59 12.55 -3.53
C VAL A 154 7.92 12.65 -4.25
N TYR A 155 7.98 12.08 -5.43
CA TYR A 155 9.18 12.11 -6.26
C TYR A 155 8.86 12.50 -7.69
N SER A 156 9.92 12.84 -8.41
CA SER A 156 9.88 13.22 -9.81
C SER A 156 9.59 12.01 -10.71
N VAL A 157 9.76 12.18 -12.02
CA VAL A 157 9.90 11.07 -12.99
C VAL A 157 11.10 10.16 -12.65
N TYR A 158 12.08 10.65 -11.88
CA TYR A 158 13.23 9.89 -11.37
C TYR A 158 13.12 9.71 -9.86
N ASP A 159 13.30 8.47 -9.38
CA ASP A 159 13.14 8.12 -7.95
C ASP A 159 14.20 8.72 -7.03
N GLU A 160 15.26 9.24 -7.62
CA GLU A 160 16.36 9.92 -6.96
C GLU A 160 16.03 11.36 -6.61
N ASP A 161 15.11 11.99 -7.34
CA ASP A 161 14.73 13.39 -7.17
C ASP A 161 13.38 13.48 -6.48
N TYR A 162 13.33 14.10 -5.31
CA TYR A 162 12.13 14.08 -4.46
C TYR A 162 11.82 15.43 -3.81
N LEU A 163 10.54 15.60 -3.49
CA LEU A 163 10.05 16.80 -2.84
C LEU A 163 10.10 16.64 -1.32
N ILE A 164 10.45 17.74 -0.66
CA ILE A 164 10.49 17.88 0.78
C ILE A 164 9.50 18.98 1.16
N PHE A 165 8.47 18.63 1.90
CA PHE A 165 7.43 19.57 2.33
C PHE A 165 7.70 20.03 3.76
N ASP A 166 7.40 21.30 4.03
CA ASP A 166 7.45 21.83 5.38
C ASP A 166 6.11 21.53 6.09
N GLY A 167 6.19 20.94 7.28
CA GLY A 167 5.04 20.57 8.11
C GLY A 167 4.23 19.36 7.62
N ASP A 168 3.21 19.00 8.40
CA ASP A 168 2.33 17.88 8.08
C ASP A 168 1.31 18.30 7.02
N ASN A 169 1.47 17.75 5.81
CA ASN A 169 0.56 18.02 4.70
C ASN A 169 -0.31 16.78 4.45
N GLY A 170 -1.57 16.85 4.87
CA GLY A 170 -2.55 15.79 4.64
C GLY A 170 -3.04 15.77 3.20
N ILE A 171 -3.15 14.57 2.63
CA ILE A 171 -3.84 14.30 1.35
C ILE A 171 -4.78 13.12 1.54
N ASN A 172 -5.67 12.86 0.59
CA ASN A 172 -6.52 11.67 0.60
C ASN A 172 -6.63 11.02 -0.78
N ASN A 173 -7.47 9.98 -0.90
CA ASN A 173 -7.70 9.27 -2.17
C ASN A 173 -8.18 10.18 -3.31
N ASP A 174 -8.95 11.22 -3.00
CA ASP A 174 -9.54 12.12 -4.00
C ASP A 174 -8.48 13.04 -4.64
N ASP A 175 -7.38 13.27 -3.91
CA ASP A 175 -6.23 14.04 -4.39
C ASP A 175 -5.35 13.26 -5.38
N LEU A 176 -5.56 11.94 -5.48
CA LEU A 176 -4.73 11.05 -6.30
C LEU A 176 -5.24 10.97 -7.75
N TYR A 177 -4.28 10.80 -8.65
CA TYR A 177 -4.47 10.66 -10.08
C TYR A 177 -3.77 9.41 -10.60
N ILE A 178 -4.31 8.83 -11.67
CA ILE A 178 -3.73 7.69 -12.38
C ILE A 178 -3.60 8.01 -13.87
N ASP A 179 -2.52 7.54 -14.50
CA ASP A 179 -2.40 7.60 -15.96
C ASP A 179 -3.51 6.77 -16.63
N VAL A 180 -4.21 7.34 -17.61
CA VAL A 180 -5.36 6.74 -18.30
C VAL A 180 -4.97 5.43 -19.01
N ASN A 181 -3.76 5.32 -19.54
CA ASN A 181 -3.30 4.09 -20.19
C ASN A 181 -3.05 2.98 -19.16
N VAL A 182 -2.51 3.33 -18.00
CA VAL A 182 -2.36 2.39 -16.87
C VAL A 182 -3.73 1.96 -16.37
N LEU A 183 -4.68 2.90 -16.22
CA LEU A 183 -6.05 2.61 -15.81
C LEU A 183 -6.73 1.63 -16.77
N LYS A 184 -6.63 1.86 -18.08
CA LYS A 184 -7.12 0.95 -19.12
C LYS A 184 -6.41 -0.41 -19.10
N SER A 185 -5.13 -0.46 -18.78
CA SER A 185 -4.40 -1.73 -18.66
C SER A 185 -4.85 -2.56 -17.45
N VAL A 186 -5.17 -1.92 -16.33
CA VAL A 186 -5.65 -2.63 -15.12
C VAL A 186 -7.14 -2.95 -15.23
N PHE A 187 -7.90 -2.09 -15.91
CA PHE A 187 -9.34 -2.23 -16.13
C PHE A 187 -9.67 -1.98 -17.60
N PRO A 188 -9.53 -2.99 -18.48
CA PRO A 188 -9.79 -2.84 -19.91
C PRO A 188 -11.21 -2.39 -20.26
N SER A 189 -12.17 -2.66 -19.39
CA SER A 189 -13.57 -2.23 -19.52
C SER A 189 -13.84 -0.81 -19.00
N PHE A 190 -12.84 -0.12 -18.46
CA PHE A 190 -13.01 1.25 -17.97
C PHE A 190 -13.00 2.25 -19.13
N ASN A 191 -14.11 2.93 -19.36
CA ASN A 191 -14.21 4.03 -20.32
C ASN A 191 -14.16 5.39 -19.59
N PRO A 192 -13.11 6.22 -19.79
CA PRO A 192 -13.00 7.53 -19.14
C PRO A 192 -14.10 8.52 -19.59
N ASP A 193 -14.64 8.31 -20.79
CA ASP A 193 -15.65 9.17 -21.42
C ASP A 193 -17.09 8.72 -21.15
N ASP A 194 -17.27 7.56 -20.50
CA ASP A 194 -18.56 7.23 -19.92
C ASP A 194 -18.82 8.28 -18.83
N LYS A 195 -19.61 9.30 -19.19
CA LYS A 195 -20.36 10.06 -18.20
C LYS A 195 -21.12 9.00 -17.42
N PHE A 196 -20.60 8.62 -16.25
CA PHE A 196 -21.37 7.92 -15.23
C PHE A 196 -22.50 8.88 -14.87
N ASN A 197 -23.56 8.81 -15.67
CA ASN A 197 -24.77 9.56 -15.49
C ASN A 197 -25.22 9.26 -14.07
N GLY A 198 -25.43 10.33 -13.32
CA GLY A 198 -25.70 10.28 -11.90
C GLY A 198 -26.80 9.28 -11.63
N VAL A 199 -26.43 8.17 -10.99
CA VAL A 199 -27.25 7.72 -9.90
C VAL A 199 -26.86 8.65 -8.77
N THR A 200 -27.72 9.62 -8.47
CA THR A 200 -27.83 10.23 -7.14
C THR A 200 -28.03 9.07 -6.16
N VAL A 201 -26.94 8.39 -5.81
CA VAL A 201 -26.87 7.67 -4.56
C VAL A 201 -26.74 8.79 -3.56
N GLU A 202 -27.79 9.01 -2.79
CA GLU A 202 -27.76 9.83 -1.59
C GLU A 202 -26.36 9.75 -0.98
N LYS A 203 -25.79 10.91 -0.62
CA LYS A 203 -24.66 11.02 0.30
C LYS A 203 -25.07 10.39 1.65
N LYS A 204 -25.19 9.08 1.71
CA LYS A 204 -24.84 8.32 2.88
C LYS A 204 -23.33 8.17 2.75
N SER A 205 -22.62 8.79 3.67
CA SER A 205 -21.25 8.43 4.02
C SER A 205 -21.19 6.90 4.19
N LYS A 206 -20.98 6.16 3.10
CA LYS A 206 -20.70 4.73 3.18
C LYS A 206 -19.23 4.67 3.55
N GLU A 207 -18.98 4.49 4.84
CA GLU A 207 -17.68 4.15 5.39
C GLU A 207 -16.98 3.17 4.44
N ALA A 208 -15.70 3.40 4.12
CA ALA A 208 -14.97 2.51 3.22
C ALA A 208 -15.02 1.08 3.76
N VAL A 209 -15.74 0.19 3.05
CA VAL A 209 -15.99 -1.18 3.46
C VAL A 209 -14.92 -2.08 2.80
N PHE A 210 -13.95 -2.57 3.56
CA PHE A 210 -12.87 -3.43 3.08
C PHE A 210 -13.22 -4.91 3.21
N GLU A 211 -12.95 -5.71 2.16
CA GLU A 211 -13.12 -7.16 2.23
C GLU A 211 -12.27 -7.78 3.35
N THR A 212 -12.89 -8.65 4.14
CA THR A 212 -12.18 -9.40 5.16
C THR A 212 -11.19 -10.36 4.51
N LYS A 213 -9.96 -10.37 5.03
CA LYS A 213 -8.90 -11.28 4.53
C LYS A 213 -9.27 -12.74 4.76
N LYS A 214 -8.99 -13.59 3.75
CA LYS A 214 -9.22 -15.04 3.80
C LYS A 214 -8.61 -15.70 5.04
N GLU A 215 -7.46 -15.22 5.51
CA GLU A 215 -6.83 -15.72 6.74
C GLU A 215 -7.74 -15.63 7.97
N ASN A 216 -8.57 -14.58 8.09
CA ASN A 216 -9.48 -14.43 9.23
C ASN A 216 -10.63 -15.44 9.18
N PHE A 217 -11.20 -15.67 8.00
CA PHE A 217 -12.19 -16.74 7.81
C PHE A 217 -11.58 -18.11 8.10
N ALA A 218 -10.39 -18.40 7.55
CA ALA A 218 -9.71 -19.67 7.74
C ALA A 218 -9.41 -19.95 9.22
N VAL A 219 -8.85 -18.98 9.95
CA VAL A 219 -8.59 -19.14 11.39
C VAL A 219 -9.88 -19.44 12.15
N CYS A 220 -10.95 -18.67 11.90
CA CYS A 220 -12.25 -18.90 12.55
C CYS A 220 -12.77 -20.33 12.28
N LEU A 221 -12.83 -20.76 11.02
CA LEU A 221 -13.29 -22.11 10.65
C LEU A 221 -12.45 -23.21 11.34
N LEU A 222 -11.13 -23.07 11.28
CA LEU A 222 -10.22 -24.05 11.86
C LEU A 222 -10.35 -24.12 13.38
N MET A 223 -10.53 -22.99 14.06
CA MET A 223 -10.75 -22.95 15.49
C MET A 223 -12.06 -23.62 15.88
N HIS A 224 -13.14 -23.36 15.15
CA HIS A 224 -14.43 -24.01 15.40
C HIS A 224 -14.38 -25.52 15.16
N GLU A 225 -13.52 -25.99 14.26
CA GLU A 225 -13.36 -27.43 13.98
C GLU A 225 -12.42 -28.14 14.98
N THR A 226 -11.43 -27.43 15.53
CA THR A 226 -10.34 -28.05 16.32
C THR A 226 -10.42 -27.78 17.81
N VAL A 227 -11.09 -26.71 18.24
CA VAL A 227 -11.19 -26.30 19.65
C VAL A 227 -12.44 -26.89 20.27
N VAL A 228 -12.27 -27.53 21.43
CA VAL A 228 -13.37 -28.11 22.21
C VAL A 228 -14.22 -26.98 22.80
N ARG A 229 -15.54 -27.19 22.83
CA ARG A 229 -16.49 -26.28 23.48
C ARG A 229 -17.02 -26.87 24.79
N ASN A 230 -17.15 -26.03 25.80
CA ASN A 230 -17.86 -26.33 27.03
C ASN A 230 -19.06 -25.39 27.14
N ASN A 231 -20.28 -25.92 27.13
CA ASN A 231 -21.52 -25.14 27.12
C ASN A 231 -21.55 -24.03 26.04
N GLY A 232 -21.06 -24.34 24.84
CA GLY A 232 -20.99 -23.38 23.73
C GLY A 232 -19.80 -22.42 23.76
N VAL A 233 -19.05 -22.36 24.87
CA VAL A 233 -17.86 -21.50 25.01
C VAL A 233 -16.60 -22.26 24.56
N PRO A 234 -15.76 -21.69 23.68
CA PRO A 234 -14.51 -22.32 23.27
C PRO A 234 -13.51 -22.39 24.43
N VAL A 235 -12.98 -23.59 24.68
CA VAL A 235 -11.93 -23.82 25.69
C VAL A 235 -10.56 -23.67 25.02
N VAL A 236 -10.04 -22.45 25.05
CA VAL A 236 -8.79 -22.08 24.34
C VAL A 236 -7.50 -22.41 25.10
N SER A 237 -7.59 -22.85 26.35
CA SER A 237 -6.44 -23.12 27.22
C SER A 237 -5.48 -24.18 26.64
N LYS A 238 -6.01 -25.26 26.06
CA LYS A 238 -5.20 -26.26 25.36
C LYS A 238 -4.46 -25.65 24.17
N PHE A 239 -5.14 -24.84 23.38
CA PHE A 239 -4.53 -24.18 22.23
C PHE A 239 -3.42 -23.21 22.66
N LYS A 240 -3.62 -22.47 23.76
CA LYS A 240 -2.58 -21.62 24.32
C LYS A 240 -1.30 -22.40 24.62
N VAL A 241 -1.41 -23.57 25.24
CA VAL A 241 -0.25 -24.44 25.55
C VAL A 241 0.46 -24.87 24.26
N ASP A 242 -0.28 -25.43 23.29
CA ASP A 242 0.30 -25.92 22.03
C ASP A 242 0.97 -24.77 21.23
N TYR A 243 0.35 -23.59 21.25
CA TYR A 243 0.87 -22.39 20.60
C TYR A 243 2.15 -21.89 21.28
N ASP A 244 2.12 -21.72 22.59
CA ASP A 244 3.24 -21.18 23.36
C ASP A 244 4.45 -22.10 23.31
N GLU A 245 4.24 -23.42 23.34
CA GLU A 245 5.31 -24.43 23.17
C GLU A 245 5.91 -24.36 21.76
N MET A 246 5.09 -24.35 20.71
CA MET A 246 5.57 -24.34 19.33
C MET A 246 6.37 -23.08 18.99
N TRP A 247 5.98 -21.93 19.54
CA TRP A 247 6.52 -20.62 19.16
C TRP A 247 7.39 -19.97 20.22
N LYS A 248 7.58 -20.60 21.39
CA LYS A 248 8.23 -20.01 22.57
C LYS A 248 7.62 -18.63 22.89
N ALA A 249 6.30 -18.59 22.96
CA ALA A 249 5.52 -17.36 23.09
C ALA A 249 4.70 -17.35 24.40
N ASN A 250 3.95 -16.27 24.63
CA ASN A 250 2.96 -16.18 25.69
C ASN A 250 1.70 -15.46 25.16
N ILE A 251 0.91 -16.16 24.36
CA ILE A 251 -0.31 -15.59 23.77
C ILE A 251 -1.43 -15.46 24.83
N SER A 252 -2.19 -14.37 24.81
CA SER A 252 -3.31 -14.22 25.75
C SER A 252 -4.52 -15.04 25.28
N GLU A 253 -5.28 -15.61 26.24
CA GLU A 253 -6.54 -16.30 25.92
C GLU A 253 -7.56 -15.37 25.26
N SER A 254 -7.57 -14.08 25.63
CA SER A 254 -8.41 -13.08 24.96
C SER A 254 -8.11 -12.97 23.46
N THR A 255 -6.84 -12.98 23.06
CA THR A 255 -6.44 -12.97 21.64
C THR A 255 -6.94 -14.22 20.93
N LEU A 256 -6.94 -15.36 21.61
CA LEU A 256 -7.44 -16.62 21.06
C LEU A 256 -8.96 -16.60 20.89
N LEU A 257 -9.69 -16.03 21.85
CA LEU A 257 -11.13 -15.85 21.75
C LEU A 257 -11.52 -14.94 20.58
N GLU A 258 -10.78 -13.85 20.34
CA GLU A 258 -10.99 -12.98 19.16
C GLU A 258 -10.86 -13.74 17.83
N TRP A 259 -10.08 -14.81 17.79
CA TRP A 259 -9.90 -15.61 16.58
C TRP A 259 -11.03 -16.62 16.36
N PHE A 260 -11.79 -16.93 17.42
CA PHE A 260 -12.99 -17.75 17.37
C PHE A 260 -14.21 -16.97 16.90
N GLU A 261 -14.22 -15.64 17.08
CA GLU A 261 -15.33 -14.79 16.67
C GLU A 261 -15.57 -14.86 15.16
N LYS A 262 -16.84 -14.95 14.76
CA LYS A 262 -17.26 -15.02 13.36
C LYS A 262 -16.98 -13.66 12.70
N PRO A 263 -16.02 -13.57 11.75
CA PRO A 263 -15.73 -12.31 11.10
C PRO A 263 -16.88 -11.92 10.15
N ALA A 264 -17.17 -10.62 10.08
CA ALA A 264 -18.04 -10.07 9.06
C ALA A 264 -17.41 -10.22 7.67
N ALA A 265 -18.25 -10.23 6.62
CA ALA A 265 -17.80 -10.24 5.22
C ALA A 265 -16.86 -9.07 4.89
N PHE A 266 -17.10 -7.94 5.56
CA PHE A 266 -16.36 -6.72 5.39
C PHE A 266 -16.04 -6.02 6.72
N THR A 267 -15.09 -5.09 6.67
CA THR A 267 -14.62 -4.31 7.81
C THR A 267 -14.49 -2.83 7.46
N ASP A 268 -14.54 -1.99 8.49
CA ASP A 268 -14.34 -0.53 8.45
C ASP A 268 -12.86 -0.11 8.25
N ARG A 269 -11.92 -1.06 8.37
CA ARG A 269 -10.49 -0.80 8.28
C ARG A 269 -9.72 -1.92 7.62
N ARG A 270 -8.67 -1.55 6.87
CA ARG A 270 -7.76 -2.53 6.28
C ARG A 270 -7.14 -3.43 7.33
N GLN A 271 -7.27 -4.73 7.14
CA GLN A 271 -6.77 -5.71 8.10
C GLN A 271 -5.28 -6.02 7.88
N ARG A 272 -4.47 -5.92 8.93
CA ARG A 272 -3.14 -6.52 9.02
C ARG A 272 -3.26 -7.87 9.73
N ILE A 273 -2.80 -8.94 9.10
CA ILE A 273 -2.68 -10.23 9.79
C ILE A 273 -1.42 -10.17 10.64
N LYS A 274 -1.61 -10.13 11.97
CA LYS A 274 -0.50 -10.11 12.95
C LYS A 274 0.32 -11.40 12.85
N GLY A 275 1.59 -11.31 13.19
CA GLY A 275 2.49 -12.48 13.20
C GLY A 275 1.96 -13.62 14.06
N GLU A 276 1.32 -13.29 15.19
CA GLU A 276 0.69 -14.26 16.08
C GLU A 276 -0.41 -15.05 15.35
N LYS A 277 -1.28 -14.35 14.61
CA LYS A 277 -2.35 -14.99 13.84
C LYS A 277 -1.82 -15.86 12.72
N ILE A 278 -0.71 -15.49 12.08
CA ILE A 278 -0.03 -16.34 11.07
C ILE A 278 0.52 -17.61 11.72
N LYS A 279 1.17 -17.48 12.89
CA LYS A 279 1.68 -18.61 13.68
C LYS A 279 0.54 -19.55 14.13
N GLY A 280 -0.59 -18.98 14.53
CA GLY A 280 -1.80 -19.73 14.91
C GLY A 280 -2.44 -20.44 13.73
N LEU A 281 -2.59 -19.74 12.60
CA LEU A 281 -3.09 -20.31 11.35
C LEU A 281 -2.24 -21.52 10.93
N TYR A 282 -0.90 -21.43 11.01
CA TYR A 282 -0.03 -22.57 10.71
C TYR A 282 -0.26 -23.76 11.64
N LEU A 283 -0.36 -23.52 12.95
CA LEU A 283 -0.59 -24.57 13.94
C LEU A 283 -1.92 -25.29 13.66
N PHE A 284 -3.00 -24.55 13.49
CA PHE A 284 -4.32 -25.11 13.18
C PHE A 284 -4.36 -25.83 11.83
N MET A 285 -3.73 -25.25 10.80
CA MET A 285 -3.61 -25.91 9.50
C MET A 285 -2.86 -27.24 9.61
N THR A 286 -1.88 -27.35 10.51
CA THR A 286 -1.14 -28.59 10.75
C THR A 286 -2.01 -29.65 11.44
N MET A 287 -2.82 -29.25 12.43
CA MET A 287 -3.77 -30.15 13.11
C MET A 287 -4.88 -30.61 12.16
N PHE A 288 -5.51 -29.66 11.45
CA PHE A 288 -6.55 -29.94 10.48
C PHE A 288 -6.04 -30.82 9.33
N SER A 289 -4.82 -30.57 8.88
CA SER A 289 -4.11 -31.41 7.92
C SER A 289 -3.93 -32.86 8.37
N GLN A 290 -3.64 -33.10 9.64
CA GLN A 290 -3.50 -34.45 10.17
C GLN A 290 -4.85 -35.17 10.18
N LYS A 291 -5.95 -34.44 10.43
CA LYS A 291 -7.31 -34.98 10.41
C LYS A 291 -7.80 -35.32 9.00
N TYR A 292 -7.60 -34.44 8.02
CA TYR A 292 -8.24 -34.57 6.69
C TYR A 292 -7.31 -34.92 5.52
N GLY A 293 -5.99 -34.75 5.68
CA GLY A 293 -5.04 -34.81 4.55
C GLY A 293 -3.76 -35.59 4.84
N SER A 294 -3.76 -36.48 5.84
CA SER A 294 -2.58 -37.24 6.23
C SER A 294 -2.10 -38.17 5.10
N GLY A 295 -0.81 -38.14 4.76
CA GLY A 295 -0.19 -39.04 3.77
C GLY A 295 -0.53 -38.81 2.30
N SER A 296 -1.39 -37.82 1.96
CA SER A 296 -1.81 -37.60 0.57
C SER A 296 -0.91 -36.63 -0.22
N LYS A 297 -0.58 -36.99 -1.48
CA LYS A 297 0.09 -36.09 -2.44
C LYS A 297 -0.78 -34.88 -2.84
N SER A 298 -2.11 -34.97 -2.70
CA SER A 298 -3.08 -33.92 -2.99
C SER A 298 -3.59 -33.18 -1.74
N LYS A 299 -2.89 -33.32 -0.61
CA LYS A 299 -3.25 -32.73 0.70
C LYS A 299 -3.75 -31.28 0.63
N THR A 300 -3.08 -30.43 -0.15
CA THR A 300 -3.46 -29.00 -0.26
C THR A 300 -4.82 -28.78 -0.95
N ALA A 301 -5.22 -29.63 -1.89
CA ALA A 301 -6.53 -29.55 -2.54
C ALA A 301 -7.63 -30.06 -1.61
N ILE A 302 -7.40 -31.21 -0.96
CA ILE A 302 -8.35 -31.80 0.01
C ILE A 302 -8.69 -30.80 1.12
N ILE A 303 -7.67 -30.14 1.68
CA ILE A 303 -7.89 -29.15 2.73
C ILE A 303 -8.65 -27.92 2.22
N ALA A 304 -8.38 -27.47 0.99
CA ALA A 304 -9.11 -26.35 0.41
C ALA A 304 -10.60 -26.69 0.25
N ASP A 305 -10.91 -27.90 -0.22
CA ASP A 305 -12.28 -28.39 -0.37
C ASP A 305 -13.01 -28.49 0.97
N GLU A 306 -12.36 -29.04 2.01
CA GLU A 306 -12.97 -29.12 3.35
C GLU A 306 -13.20 -27.73 3.97
N LEU A 307 -12.26 -26.79 3.80
CA LEU A 307 -12.47 -25.41 4.24
C LEU A 307 -13.63 -24.74 3.50
N ASN A 308 -13.80 -25.01 2.21
CA ASN A 308 -14.92 -24.49 1.42
C ASN A 308 -16.26 -25.09 1.87
N LYS A 309 -16.31 -26.39 2.20
CA LYS A 309 -17.50 -27.03 2.76
C LYS A 309 -17.90 -26.39 4.10
N LEU A 310 -16.93 -26.19 5.00
CA LEU A 310 -17.17 -25.51 6.28
C LEU A 310 -17.60 -24.06 6.07
N ALA A 311 -16.97 -23.32 5.15
CA ALA A 311 -17.36 -21.95 4.84
C ALA A 311 -18.80 -21.84 4.34
N ALA A 312 -19.26 -22.83 3.58
CA ALA A 312 -20.61 -22.89 3.03
C ALA A 312 -21.67 -23.48 3.99
N SER A 313 -21.28 -23.98 5.17
CA SER A 313 -22.24 -24.55 6.12
C SER A 313 -23.16 -23.47 6.71
N ASP A 314 -24.34 -23.89 7.19
CA ASP A 314 -25.32 -22.98 7.78
C ASP A 314 -24.79 -22.19 8.99
N ASP A 315 -23.84 -22.76 9.72
CA ASP A 315 -23.21 -22.10 10.85
C ASP A 315 -22.38 -20.87 10.42
N PHE A 316 -21.75 -20.92 9.24
CA PHE A 316 -20.81 -19.89 8.78
C PHE A 316 -21.33 -19.05 7.63
N GLN A 317 -21.71 -19.67 6.50
CA GLN A 317 -22.15 -18.97 5.30
C GLN A 317 -21.18 -17.84 4.88
N PHE A 318 -19.87 -18.10 4.92
CA PHE A 318 -18.86 -17.11 4.58
C PHE A 318 -18.79 -16.88 3.07
N PRO A 319 -18.73 -15.61 2.60
CA PRO A 319 -18.59 -15.29 1.19
C PRO A 319 -17.13 -15.41 0.74
N VAL A 320 -16.52 -16.59 0.90
CA VAL A 320 -15.11 -16.85 0.62
C VAL A 320 -14.93 -18.19 -0.09
N ALA A 321 -13.97 -18.24 -1.02
CA ALA A 321 -13.51 -19.47 -1.63
C ALA A 321 -11.99 -19.62 -1.40
N PHE A 322 -11.59 -20.74 -0.82
CA PHE A 322 -10.21 -21.12 -0.58
C PHE A 322 -9.64 -21.93 -1.74
N THR A 323 -8.40 -21.65 -2.09
CA THR A 323 -7.70 -22.34 -3.18
C THR A 323 -6.55 -23.20 -2.66
N THR A 324 -6.08 -24.13 -3.48
CA THR A 324 -4.86 -24.91 -3.23
C THR A 324 -3.64 -24.01 -2.99
N SER A 325 -3.59 -22.84 -3.63
CA SER A 325 -2.51 -21.85 -3.46
C SER A 325 -2.55 -21.21 -2.06
N ASP A 326 -3.76 -20.83 -1.61
CA ASP A 326 -3.98 -20.26 -0.27
C ASP A 326 -3.50 -21.25 0.81
N VAL A 327 -3.97 -22.49 0.74
CA VAL A 327 -3.59 -23.57 1.66
C VAL A 327 -2.08 -23.85 1.63
N ARG A 328 -1.48 -23.91 0.44
CA ARG A 328 -0.03 -24.13 0.30
C ARG A 328 0.77 -23.03 0.98
N LYS A 329 0.30 -21.77 0.92
CA LYS A 329 0.94 -20.64 1.60
C LYS A 329 0.86 -20.80 3.12
N TRP A 330 -0.30 -21.19 3.65
CA TRP A 330 -0.52 -21.30 5.09
C TRP A 330 0.14 -22.52 5.76
N LEU A 331 0.43 -23.57 4.99
CA LEU A 331 1.21 -24.73 5.45
C LEU A 331 2.73 -24.51 5.45
N LYS A 332 3.22 -23.35 5.00
CA LYS A 332 4.64 -23.01 5.13
C LYS A 332 4.90 -22.49 6.53
N LYS A 333 5.82 -23.14 7.25
CA LYS A 333 6.19 -22.74 8.62
C LYS A 333 6.67 -21.27 8.62
N PRO A 334 6.02 -20.36 9.36
CA PRO A 334 6.48 -18.98 9.47
C PRO A 334 7.85 -18.91 10.13
N LYS A 335 8.63 -17.89 9.77
CA LYS A 335 9.91 -17.58 10.42
C LYS A 335 9.63 -17.06 11.84
N ASN A 336 10.52 -17.40 12.78
CA ASN A 336 10.37 -17.00 14.19
C ASN A 336 10.38 -15.49 14.36
#